data_AF-A0A9D5X0F0-F1
#
_entry.id   AF-A0A9D5X0F0-F1
#
_cell.length_a   1.000
_cell.length_b   1.000
_cell.length_c   1.000
_cell.angle_alpha   90.00
_cell.angle_beta   90.00
_cell.angle_gamma   90.00
#
_symmetry.space_group_name_H-M   'P 1'
#
loop_
_entity.id
_entity.type
_entity.pdbx_description
1 polymer ?
#
loop_
_entity_poly.entity_id
_entity_poly.type
_entity_poly.pdbx_seq_one_letter_code
_entity_poly.pdbx_strand_id
1 'polypeptide(L)'
;MFTKTAKAIVQEDIANLERITGYKLPQDFISQYITFNGGIPDKSLFCDTEDEEEGYEISFYLPIKYYSDDLGEMKIEKSYAKLTSVNVPSHYLPFAVDW
;
A
#
# COMPACT_ATOMS: atom_id res chain seq x y z
N MET A 1 -3.74 -12.61 6.87
CA MET A 1 -3.59 -11.67 7.98
C MET A 1 -2.27 -10.94 7.76
N PHE A 2 -1.97 -9.89 8.52
CA PHE A 2 -0.77 -9.08 8.34
C PHE A 2 0.01 -8.99 9.64
N THR A 3 1.33 -9.00 9.54
CA THR A 3 2.24 -8.74 10.65
C THR A 3 3.01 -7.44 10.42
N LYS A 4 3.63 -6.89 11.48
CA LYS A 4 4.45 -5.65 11.40
C LYS A 4 3.71 -4.44 10.83
N THR A 5 2.40 -4.39 11.09
CA THR A 5 1.51 -3.33 10.62
C THR A 5 1.86 -2.03 11.34
N ALA A 6 1.87 -0.91 10.63
CA ALA A 6 2.05 0.39 11.28
C ALA A 6 0.84 0.74 12.16
N LYS A 7 0.95 1.85 12.90
CA LYS A 7 -0.17 2.40 13.69
C LYS A 7 -1.45 2.47 12.85
N ALA A 8 -2.56 2.04 13.44
CA ALA A 8 -3.88 2.06 12.82
C ALA A 8 -4.28 3.47 12.34
N ILE A 9 -5.02 3.51 11.25
CA ILE A 9 -5.53 4.73 10.62
C ILE A 9 -7.05 4.75 10.67
N VAL A 10 -7.61 5.92 10.41
CA VAL A 10 -9.06 6.14 10.37
C VAL A 10 -9.52 6.57 8.98
N GLN A 11 -10.84 6.62 8.77
CA GLN A 11 -11.43 7.01 7.49
C GLN A 11 -10.98 8.41 7.02
N GLU A 12 -10.66 9.32 7.95
CA GLU A 12 -10.11 10.63 7.60
C GLU A 12 -8.73 10.54 6.93
N ASP A 13 -7.89 9.59 7.35
CA ASP A 13 -6.58 9.37 6.71
C ASP A 13 -6.75 8.83 5.28
N ILE A 14 -7.76 7.98 5.05
CA ILE A 14 -8.15 7.52 3.71
C ILE A 14 -8.62 8.69 2.85
N ALA A 15 -9.53 9.53 3.38
CA ALA A 15 -10.02 10.70 2.67
C ALA A 15 -8.88 11.69 2.33
N ASN A 16 -7.88 11.80 3.21
CA ASN A 16 -6.68 12.59 2.94
C ASN A 16 -5.90 12.04 1.74
N LEU A 17 -5.68 10.72 1.69
CA LEU A 17 -5.00 10.08 0.57
C LEU A 17 -5.76 10.26 -0.75
N GLU A 18 -7.08 10.05 -0.77
CA GLU A 18 -7.92 10.28 -1.95
C GLU A 18 -7.87 11.73 -2.44
N ARG A 19 -7.79 12.69 -1.52
CA ARG A 19 -7.62 14.11 -1.86
C ARG A 19 -6.24 14.41 -2.46
N ILE A 20 -5.19 13.75 -1.96
CA ILE A 20 -3.82 13.88 -2.50
C ILE A 20 -3.73 13.28 -3.91
N THR A 21 -4.33 12.10 -4.12
CA THR A 21 -4.24 11.39 -5.40
C THR A 21 -5.25 11.89 -6.43
N GLY A 22 -6.37 12.45 -5.99
CA GLY A 22 -7.49 12.86 -6.85
C GLY A 22 -8.41 11.70 -7.25
N TYR A 23 -8.25 10.51 -6.66
CA TYR A 23 -9.00 9.29 -7.00
C TYR A 23 -9.68 8.69 -5.78
N LYS A 24 -10.79 7.98 -6.03
CA LYS A 24 -11.42 7.12 -5.04
C LYS A 24 -10.71 5.78 -4.95
N LEU A 25 -10.40 5.35 -3.74
CA LEU A 25 -9.72 4.07 -3.52
C LEU A 25 -10.74 2.93 -3.54
N PRO A 26 -10.36 1.73 -4.05
CA PRO A 26 -11.23 0.57 -3.99
C PRO A 26 -11.65 0.23 -2.57
N GLN A 27 -12.89 -0.24 -2.39
CA GLN A 27 -13.43 -0.53 -1.05
C GLN A 27 -12.64 -1.62 -0.33
N ASP A 28 -12.15 -2.64 -1.05
CA ASP A 28 -11.33 -3.71 -0.49
C ASP A 28 -9.98 -3.19 -0.01
N PHE A 29 -9.37 -2.27 -0.76
CA PHE A 29 -8.14 -1.58 -0.36
C PHE A 29 -8.38 -0.79 0.95
N ILE A 30 -9.45 0.00 1.01
CA ILE A 30 -9.80 0.76 2.21
C ILE A 30 -9.99 -0.17 3.42
N SER A 31 -10.76 -1.25 3.24
CA SER A 31 -11.09 -2.19 4.32
C SER A 31 -9.84 -2.89 4.85
N GLN A 32 -8.92 -3.27 3.95
CA GLN A 32 -7.62 -3.81 4.34
C GLN A 32 -6.84 -2.79 5.17
N TYR A 33 -6.67 -1.55 4.68
CA TYR A 33 -5.82 -0.54 5.32
C TYR A 33 -6.36 0.00 6.65
N ILE A 34 -7.68 0.02 6.83
CA ILE A 34 -8.31 0.33 8.11
C ILE A 34 -8.03 -0.78 9.13
N THR A 35 -8.00 -2.05 8.70
CA THR A 35 -7.73 -3.19 9.58
C THR A 35 -6.23 -3.35 9.85
N PHE A 36 -5.41 -3.18 8.82
CA PHE A 36 -3.96 -3.39 8.80
C PHE A 36 -3.31 -2.29 7.94
N ASN A 37 -2.73 -1.27 8.59
CA ASN A 37 -2.11 -0.15 7.88
C ASN A 37 -0.73 -0.56 7.32
N GLY A 38 -0.75 -1.23 6.16
CA GLY A 38 0.42 -1.88 5.58
C GLY A 38 0.83 -3.13 6.36
N GLY A 39 2.07 -3.57 6.18
CA GLY A 39 2.63 -4.74 6.87
C GLY A 39 3.03 -5.87 5.91
N ILE A 40 3.51 -6.96 6.50
CA ILE A 40 3.90 -8.18 5.77
C ILE A 40 2.68 -9.10 5.69
N PRO A 41 2.24 -9.50 4.49
CA PRO A 41 1.14 -10.46 4.35
C PRO A 41 1.59 -11.87 4.76
N ASP A 42 0.73 -12.64 5.43
CA ASP A 42 1.05 -14.05 5.72
C ASP A 42 1.11 -14.92 4.45
N LYS A 43 0.44 -14.48 3.38
CA LYS A 43 0.48 -15.08 2.05
C LYS A 43 1.03 -14.05 1.08
N SER A 44 2.30 -14.15 0.75
CA SER A 44 3.03 -13.22 -0.12
C SER A 44 2.87 -13.51 -1.61
N LEU A 45 2.58 -14.77 -1.98
CA LEU A 45 2.45 -15.18 -3.38
C LEU A 45 1.04 -14.92 -3.93
N PHE A 46 0.97 -14.11 -4.99
CA PHE A 46 -0.24 -13.86 -5.77
C PHE A 46 -0.05 -14.44 -7.18
N CYS A 47 -0.74 -15.53 -7.48
CA CYS A 47 -0.78 -16.13 -8.81
C CYS A 47 -1.93 -15.51 -9.61
N ASP A 48 -1.69 -15.17 -10.87
CA ASP A 48 -2.79 -14.89 -11.78
C ASP A 48 -3.57 -16.18 -12.06
N THR A 49 -4.89 -16.09 -12.16
CA THR A 49 -5.75 -17.27 -12.33
C THR A 49 -5.65 -17.90 -13.72
N GLU A 50 -5.04 -17.21 -14.68
CA GLU A 50 -4.90 -17.65 -16.06
C GLU A 50 -3.51 -18.24 -16.39
N ASP A 51 -2.47 -17.90 -15.63
CA ASP A 51 -1.11 -18.45 -15.78
C ASP A 51 -0.48 -18.71 -14.40
N GLU A 52 -0.57 -19.96 -13.93
CA GLU A 52 -0.08 -20.38 -12.61
C GLU A 52 1.46 -20.31 -12.46
N GLU A 53 2.21 -20.12 -13.57
CA GLU A 53 3.67 -20.06 -13.57
C GLU A 53 4.25 -18.65 -13.30
N GLU A 54 3.47 -17.58 -13.42
CA GLU A 54 3.92 -16.20 -13.19
C GLU A 54 3.16 -15.57 -12.00
N GLY A 55 3.51 -16.02 -10.79
CA GLY A 55 3.09 -15.37 -9.56
C GLY A 55 3.99 -14.20 -9.20
N TYR A 56 3.40 -13.15 -8.62
CA TYR A 56 4.14 -12.03 -8.03
C TYR A 56 4.18 -12.20 -6.52
N GLU A 57 5.37 -12.14 -5.95
CA GLU A 57 5.55 -12.18 -4.50
C GLU A 57 5.64 -10.78 -3.92
N ILE A 58 4.69 -10.44 -3.04
CA ILE A 58 4.69 -9.17 -2.32
C ILE A 58 5.47 -9.34 -1.02
N SER A 59 6.61 -8.66 -0.93
CA SER A 59 7.44 -8.57 0.28
C SER A 59 6.68 -7.91 1.43
N PHE A 60 6.13 -6.71 1.19
CA PHE A 60 5.32 -5.99 2.17
C PHE A 60 4.50 -4.87 1.53
N TYR A 61 3.46 -4.47 2.24
CA TYR A 61 2.60 -3.34 1.90
C TYR A 61 3.05 -2.10 2.66
N LEU A 62 3.14 -0.98 1.95
CA LEU A 62 3.53 0.31 2.50
C LEU A 62 2.42 0.87 3.38
N PRO A 63 2.69 1.34 4.61
CA PRO A 63 1.68 2.03 5.39
C PRO A 63 1.29 3.36 4.73
N ILE A 64 0.10 3.88 5.01
CA ILE A 64 -0.38 5.13 4.40
C ILE A 64 0.32 6.35 5.03
N LYS A 65 0.13 6.54 6.34
CA LYS A 65 0.47 7.81 7.03
C LYS A 65 1.62 7.69 8.02
N TYR A 66 1.57 6.66 8.87
CA TYR A 66 2.57 6.40 9.90
C TYR A 66 3.64 5.46 9.36
N TYR A 67 4.90 5.68 9.73
CA TYR A 67 5.94 4.70 9.44
C TYR A 67 5.69 3.41 10.23
N SER A 68 6.14 2.30 9.67
CA SER A 68 6.26 1.05 10.43
C SER A 68 7.63 1.05 11.11
N ASP A 69 7.67 0.65 12.38
CA ASP A 69 8.92 0.49 13.12
C ASP A 69 9.81 -0.62 12.50
N ASP A 70 9.19 -1.56 11.78
CA ASP A 70 9.86 -2.73 11.18
C ASP A 70 10.22 -2.57 9.70
N LEU A 71 9.49 -1.73 8.95
CA LEU A 71 9.61 -1.64 7.47
C LEU A 71 10.33 -0.37 6.99
N GLY A 72 10.88 0.41 7.92
CA GLY A 72 11.66 1.61 7.63
C GLY A 72 10.83 2.83 7.22
N GLU A 73 11.49 3.84 6.65
CA GLU A 73 10.89 5.15 6.36
C GLU A 73 10.14 5.23 5.02
N MET A 74 9.39 4.18 4.69
CA MET A 74 8.56 4.12 3.48
C MET A 74 7.08 4.17 3.84
N LYS A 75 6.34 5.03 3.14
CA LYS A 75 4.88 5.16 3.28
C LYS A 75 4.27 5.70 2.00
N ILE A 76 3.02 5.35 1.73
CA ILE A 76 2.33 5.66 0.46
C ILE A 76 2.36 7.17 0.17
N GLU A 77 2.02 8.03 1.14
CA GLU A 77 1.99 9.49 0.94
C GLU A 77 3.36 10.04 0.48
N LYS A 78 4.45 9.56 1.11
CA LYS A 78 5.82 10.00 0.81
C LYS A 78 6.27 9.46 -0.54
N SER A 79 6.01 8.18 -0.81
CA SER A 79 6.36 7.52 -2.06
C SER A 79 5.61 8.14 -3.24
N TYR A 80 4.30 8.40 -3.10
CA TYR A 80 3.50 9.05 -4.13
C TYR A 80 4.03 10.45 -4.48
N ALA A 81 4.31 11.29 -3.47
CA ALA A 81 4.88 12.62 -3.69
C ALA A 81 6.25 12.55 -4.38
N LYS A 82 7.08 11.56 -4.01
CA LYS A 82 8.39 11.37 -4.63
C LYS A 82 8.26 10.92 -6.09
N LEU A 83 7.43 9.94 -6.39
CA LEU A 83 7.28 9.39 -7.74
C LEU A 83 6.66 10.42 -8.71
N THR A 84 5.64 11.15 -8.27
CA THR A 84 5.04 12.23 -9.07
C THR A 84 6.02 13.37 -9.34
N SER A 85 6.94 13.67 -8.40
CA SER A 85 8.02 14.66 -8.62
C SER A 85 9.04 14.26 -9.68
N VAL A 86 9.11 12.97 -10.04
CA VAL A 86 10.02 12.43 -11.08
C VAL A 86 9.25 11.91 -12.30
N ASN A 87 8.09 12.50 -12.58
CA ASN A 87 7.26 12.26 -13.77
C ASN A 87 6.59 10.87 -13.86
N VAL A 88 6.49 10.12 -12.76
CA VAL A 88 5.58 8.96 -12.72
C VAL A 88 4.13 9.46 -12.80
N PRO A 89 3.27 8.86 -13.64
CA PRO A 89 1.89 9.32 -13.76
C PRO A 89 1.14 9.28 -12.44
N SER A 90 0.40 10.36 -12.15
CA SER A 90 -0.31 10.58 -10.87
C SER A 90 -1.50 9.64 -10.63
N HIS A 91 -1.88 8.86 -11.65
CA HIS A 91 -2.92 7.82 -11.55
C HIS A 91 -2.39 6.47 -11.04
N TYR A 92 -1.08 6.34 -10.82
CA TYR A 92 -0.50 5.18 -10.14
C TYR A 92 -0.27 5.46 -8.65
N LEU A 93 -0.60 4.48 -7.82
CA LEU A 93 -0.41 4.54 -6.37
C LEU A 93 0.63 3.48 -5.96
N PRO A 94 1.79 3.86 -5.40
CA PRO A 94 2.75 2.88 -4.89
C PRO A 94 2.29 2.36 -3.53
N PHE A 95 1.81 1.12 -3.46
CA PHE A 95 1.24 0.55 -2.22
C PHE A 95 1.97 -0.70 -1.70
N ALA A 96 2.86 -1.30 -2.48
CA ALA A 96 3.57 -2.53 -2.12
C ALA A 96 4.98 -2.55 -2.72
N VAL A 97 5.80 -3.44 -2.17
CA VAL A 97 7.16 -3.76 -2.65
C VAL A 97 7.22 -5.26 -2.92
N ASP A 98 7.74 -5.64 -4.08
CA ASP A 98 8.03 -7.01 -4.50
C ASP A 98 9.43 -7.47 -4.03
N TRP A 99 9.85 -8.68 -4.39
CA TRP A 99 11.20 -9.20 -4.14
C TRP A 99 12.12 -9.02 -5.35
#